data_AF-A0A8C7DJ63-F1
#
_entry.id   AF-A0A8C7DJ63-F1
#
_cell.length_a   1.000
_cell.length_b   1.000
_cell.length_c   1.000
_cell.angle_alpha   90.00
_cell.angle_beta   90.00
_cell.angle_gamma   90.00
#
_symmetry.space_group_name_H-M   'P 1'
#
loop_
_entity.id
_entity.type
_entity.pdbx_description
1 polymer ?
#
loop_
_entity_poly.entity_id
_entity_poly.type
_entity_poly.pdbx_seq_one_letter_code
_entity_poly.pdbx_strand_id
1 'polypeptide(L)'
;MHQKHFKISALKLRLWASWIVFECNKHVLPASLLHLLLNYTTIWASLGRTTDRRHVLRCDTFLVNKSAQTAYDIAKFWGHRHIARLLAKTENKCQRILPSDRMEEHENYFAREVFNRMSEKRSDSKWLEAKQSSPDTVFILFFNLNPLVSASVESKTAHPGIKLCRLDASSVNKELLQKSGTTVIFLGVEKQRSSSSSPPKEGNEPTAWFALNTDDNPMDHLQLTNPNSFFLKPPMPGLLKLSEAEAGIIAQASSVLAWHNRYSFCPTCGSNTNVEEGGYKRTCFNKDCRSRQGIHNTCYPRVDPVVIMLVIHPDGNQCLLGRKKTFPAGMFSCLAGFIEPGEAIEDAVRRETEEESGVKVGPVQYVSCQPWPMPSSLMIGCLAVAMSTDIKVDEKEIEEARWFTRQQVIDVIVKGTKPAFTMPPRQAIAHQLVKHWIGMSSNL
;
A
#
# COMPACT_ATOMS: atom_id res chain seq x y z
N MET A 1 -50.59 31.72 28.07
CA MET A 1 -50.24 32.21 29.41
C MET A 1 -48.89 31.62 29.84
N HIS A 2 -47.95 32.50 30.16
CA HIS A 2 -46.66 32.33 30.86
C HIS A 2 -45.58 31.35 30.34
N GLN A 3 -44.63 31.92 29.57
CA GLN A 3 -43.22 31.50 29.57
C GLN A 3 -42.54 31.99 30.87
N LYS A 4 -42.01 31.07 31.69
CA LYS A 4 -41.00 31.37 32.71
C LYS A 4 -39.63 30.96 32.18
N HIS A 5 -38.75 31.93 31.99
CA HIS A 5 -37.34 31.74 31.67
C HIS A 5 -36.61 31.05 32.85
N PHE A 6 -35.97 29.91 32.59
CA PHE A 6 -34.89 29.40 33.43
C PHE A 6 -33.56 29.61 32.70
N LYS A 7 -32.76 30.60 33.12
CA LYS A 7 -31.35 30.72 32.74
C LYS A 7 -30.54 29.74 33.59
N ILE A 8 -29.93 28.76 32.95
CA ILE A 8 -28.92 27.88 33.56
C ILE A 8 -27.56 28.24 32.94
N SER A 9 -26.56 28.52 33.78
CA SER A 9 -25.23 28.99 33.37
C SER A 9 -24.31 27.86 32.88
N ALA A 10 -23.32 28.21 32.06
CA ALA A 10 -22.36 27.31 31.40
C ALA A 10 -21.59 26.35 32.32
N LEU A 11 -21.51 26.65 33.62
CA LEU A 11 -20.88 25.77 34.61
C LEU A 11 -21.69 24.49 34.85
N LYS A 12 -23.03 24.56 34.73
CA LYS A 12 -23.91 23.38 34.81
C LYS A 12 -23.80 22.48 33.58
N LEU A 13 -23.47 23.03 32.40
CA LEU A 13 -23.22 22.25 31.17
C LEU A 13 -21.93 21.42 31.22
N ARG A 14 -20.86 21.96 31.83
CA ARG A 14 -19.60 21.21 32.03
C ARG A 14 -19.76 20.02 32.99
N LEU A 15 -20.55 20.20 34.06
CA LEU A 15 -20.90 19.13 34.99
C LEU A 15 -21.83 18.09 34.35
N TRP A 16 -22.75 18.51 33.48
CA TRP A 16 -23.66 17.62 32.74
C TRP A 16 -22.99 16.74 31.69
N ALA A 17 -22.06 17.30 30.91
CA ALA A 17 -21.29 16.52 29.92
C ALA A 17 -20.37 15.51 30.60
N SER A 18 -19.78 15.87 31.74
CA SER A 18 -18.98 14.94 32.56
C SER A 18 -19.84 13.83 33.18
N TRP A 19 -21.09 14.12 33.55
CA TRP A 19 -22.04 13.15 34.10
C TRP A 19 -22.52 12.14 33.04
N ILE A 20 -22.78 12.59 31.80
CA ILE A 20 -23.14 11.71 30.67
C ILE A 20 -22.00 10.74 30.32
N VAL A 21 -20.75 11.20 30.35
CA VAL A 21 -19.57 10.35 30.12
C VAL A 21 -19.33 9.40 31.30
N PHE A 22 -19.59 9.84 32.54
CA PHE A 22 -19.46 9.00 33.74
C PHE A 22 -20.49 7.86 33.76
N GLU A 23 -21.74 8.13 33.35
CA GLU A 23 -22.84 7.16 33.48
C GLU A 23 -22.99 6.21 32.27
N CYS A 24 -22.60 6.64 31.06
CA CYS A 24 -22.38 5.72 29.94
C CYS A 24 -21.27 4.69 30.22
N ASN A 25 -20.34 4.98 31.13
CA ASN A 25 -19.27 4.06 31.51
C ASN A 25 -19.71 3.03 32.56
N LYS A 26 -20.78 3.30 33.34
CA LYS A 26 -21.21 2.43 34.45
C LYS A 26 -22.44 1.57 34.16
N HIS A 27 -23.42 2.02 33.38
CA HIS A 27 -24.61 1.21 33.05
C HIS A 27 -25.14 1.45 31.62
N VAL A 28 -25.70 0.40 31.02
CA VAL A 28 -26.45 0.45 29.75
C VAL A 28 -27.66 1.36 29.96
N LEU A 29 -27.67 2.54 29.34
CA LEU A 29 -28.83 3.42 29.39
C LEU A 29 -29.97 2.86 28.53
N PRO A 30 -31.22 2.84 29.02
CA PRO A 30 -32.39 2.45 28.22
C PRO A 30 -32.55 3.36 26.99
N ALA A 31 -32.96 2.78 25.86
CA ALA A 31 -33.09 3.46 24.57
C ALA A 31 -33.95 4.75 24.62
N SER A 32 -34.88 4.85 25.55
CA SER A 32 -35.71 6.05 25.78
C SER A 32 -34.91 7.27 26.27
N LEU A 33 -33.85 7.08 27.06
CA LEU A 33 -32.99 8.17 27.52
C LEU A 33 -32.01 8.63 26.44
N LEU A 34 -31.53 7.72 25.59
CA LEU A 34 -30.67 8.05 24.45
C LEU A 34 -31.44 8.86 23.39
N HIS A 35 -32.72 8.53 23.19
CA HIS A 35 -33.63 9.27 22.32
C HIS A 35 -33.88 10.70 22.83
N LEU A 36 -33.94 10.90 24.15
CA LEU A 36 -34.02 12.22 24.78
C LEU A 36 -32.71 13.00 24.64
N LEU A 37 -31.56 12.35 24.82
CA LEU A 37 -30.23 12.95 24.68
C LEU A 37 -29.95 13.43 23.24
N LEU A 38 -30.29 12.62 22.24
CA LEU A 38 -30.14 12.97 20.82
C LEU A 38 -31.13 14.07 20.38
N ASN A 39 -32.36 14.05 20.90
CA ASN A 39 -33.34 15.11 20.62
C ASN A 39 -32.94 16.46 21.24
N TYR A 40 -32.38 16.47 22.46
CA TYR A 40 -31.95 17.72 23.11
C TYR A 40 -30.74 18.37 22.43
N THR A 41 -29.78 17.59 21.91
CA THR A 41 -28.68 18.12 21.09
C THR A 41 -29.15 18.69 19.75
N THR A 42 -30.23 18.12 19.18
CA THR A 42 -30.78 18.53 17.89
C THR A 42 -31.64 19.80 17.99
N ILE A 43 -32.35 19.99 19.11
CA ILE A 43 -33.17 21.20 19.35
C ILE A 43 -32.30 22.44 19.57
N TRP A 44 -31.13 22.31 20.22
CA TRP A 44 -30.23 23.45 20.41
C TRP A 44 -29.37 23.79 19.18
N ALA A 45 -29.03 22.81 18.34
CA ALA A 45 -28.38 23.08 17.05
C ALA A 45 -29.30 23.86 16.08
N SER A 46 -30.62 23.76 16.24
CA SER A 46 -31.62 24.44 15.40
C SER A 46 -31.99 25.86 15.86
N LEU A 47 -31.70 26.26 17.11
CA LEU A 47 -32.12 27.56 17.66
C LEU A 47 -31.00 28.60 17.79
N GLY A 48 -29.76 28.26 17.44
CA GLY A 48 -28.63 29.19 17.43
C GLY A 48 -28.39 29.86 16.08
N ARG A 49 -29.26 30.79 15.65
CA ARG A 49 -28.83 31.83 14.69
C ARG A 49 -27.93 32.82 15.42
N THR A 50 -26.68 32.46 15.65
CA THR A 50 -25.62 33.45 15.89
C THR A 50 -24.38 33.02 15.12
N THR A 51 -23.94 33.95 14.28
CA THR A 51 -22.76 33.91 13.44
C THR A 51 -21.51 33.81 14.31
N ASP A 52 -21.06 32.60 14.64
CA ASP A 52 -19.63 32.37 14.91
C ASP A 52 -19.22 30.94 14.57
N ARG A 53 -18.23 30.82 13.68
CA ARG A 53 -17.87 29.60 12.93
C ARG A 53 -16.73 28.82 13.60
N ARG A 54 -16.59 28.85 14.94
CA ARG A 54 -15.35 28.40 15.62
C ARG A 54 -15.47 27.49 16.84
N HIS A 55 -16.60 26.80 17.07
CA HIS A 55 -16.65 25.74 18.08
C HIS A 55 -17.22 24.43 17.51
N VAL A 56 -16.37 23.69 16.78
CA VAL A 56 -16.61 22.26 16.52
C VAL A 56 -16.34 21.53 17.84
N LEU A 57 -17.39 20.99 18.47
CA LEU A 57 -17.29 20.02 19.55
C LEU A 57 -16.46 18.83 19.03
N ARG A 58 -15.17 18.75 19.41
CA ARG A 58 -14.30 17.60 19.11
C ARG A 58 -14.69 16.44 20.03
N CYS A 59 -15.76 15.73 19.69
CA CYS A 59 -16.00 14.40 20.23
C CYS A 59 -15.13 13.39 19.48
N ASP A 60 -14.37 12.56 20.20
CA ASP A 60 -13.58 11.48 19.60
C ASP A 60 -14.53 10.41 19.04
N THR A 61 -14.63 10.36 17.71
CA THR A 61 -15.51 9.41 16.99
C THR A 61 -14.92 8.01 16.88
N PHE A 62 -13.68 7.81 17.35
CA PHE A 62 -12.96 6.54 17.26
C PHE A 62 -13.01 5.70 18.54
N LEU A 63 -13.67 6.21 19.59
CA LEU A 63 -13.92 5.43 20.80
C LEU A 63 -14.96 4.33 20.53
N VAL A 64 -14.67 3.13 21.01
CA VAL A 64 -15.58 1.98 20.95
C VAL A 64 -16.21 1.67 22.32
N ASN A 65 -17.41 1.10 22.32
CA ASN A 65 -18.08 0.59 23.52
C ASN A 65 -17.53 -0.79 23.95
N LYS A 66 -18.10 -1.40 25.00
CA LYS A 66 -17.72 -2.75 25.48
C LYS A 66 -17.89 -3.86 24.42
N SER A 67 -18.70 -3.62 23.40
CA SER A 67 -18.92 -4.51 22.25
C SER A 67 -18.06 -4.12 21.03
N ALA A 68 -17.04 -3.28 21.22
CA ALA A 68 -16.14 -2.77 20.19
C ALA A 68 -16.83 -2.00 19.04
N GLN A 69 -18.02 -1.43 19.27
CA GLN A 69 -18.75 -0.61 18.31
C GLN A 69 -18.40 0.87 18.46
N THR A 70 -18.05 1.55 17.37
CA THR A 70 -17.90 3.01 17.35
C THR A 70 -19.27 3.71 17.39
N ALA A 71 -19.29 5.02 17.68
CA ALA A 71 -20.51 5.83 17.55
C ALA A 71 -21.12 5.74 16.14
N TYR A 72 -20.29 5.57 15.11
CA TYR A 72 -20.73 5.35 13.74
C TYR A 72 -21.41 3.98 13.58
N ASP A 73 -20.84 2.91 14.12
CA ASP A 73 -21.41 1.56 14.04
C ASP A 73 -22.77 1.48 14.72
N ILE A 74 -22.90 2.11 15.89
CA ILE A 74 -24.17 2.23 16.62
C ILE A 74 -25.19 3.00 15.75
N ALA A 75 -24.80 4.15 15.19
CA ALA A 75 -25.70 4.92 14.33
C ALA A 75 -26.14 4.15 13.06
N LYS A 76 -25.25 3.33 12.49
CA LYS A 76 -25.54 2.48 11.33
C LYS A 76 -26.46 1.31 11.70
N PHE A 77 -26.18 0.62 12.80
CA PHE A 77 -26.98 -0.51 13.32
C PHE A 77 -28.43 -0.11 13.60
N TRP A 78 -28.64 1.03 14.25
CA TRP A 78 -29.99 1.55 14.55
C TRP A 78 -30.64 2.30 13.37
N GLY A 79 -30.05 2.27 12.18
CA GLY A 79 -30.65 2.86 10.97
C GLY A 79 -30.61 4.39 10.90
N HIS A 80 -29.87 5.07 11.77
CA HIS A 80 -29.74 6.54 11.79
C HIS A 80 -28.80 7.05 10.70
N ARG A 81 -29.22 6.95 9.43
CA ARG A 81 -28.42 7.28 8.24
C ARG A 81 -27.86 8.71 8.20
N HIS A 82 -28.54 9.66 8.83
CA HIS A 82 -28.11 11.07 8.87
C HIS A 82 -27.00 11.30 9.92
N ILE A 83 -27.10 10.64 11.09
CA ILE A 83 -26.08 10.66 12.13
C ILE A 83 -24.84 9.90 11.65
N ALA A 84 -25.03 8.70 11.07
CA ALA A 84 -23.95 7.94 10.46
C ALA A 84 -23.23 8.76 9.37
N ARG A 85 -23.95 9.57 8.58
CA ARG A 85 -23.35 10.50 7.60
C ARG A 85 -22.67 11.72 8.23
N LEU A 86 -23.05 12.14 9.42
CA LEU A 86 -22.42 13.26 10.13
C LEU A 86 -21.12 12.81 10.82
N LEU A 87 -21.15 11.67 11.50
CA LEU A 87 -19.98 10.95 12.05
C LEU A 87 -19.06 10.45 10.91
N ALA A 88 -19.67 10.17 9.77
CA ALA A 88 -19.20 10.28 8.38
C ALA A 88 -18.10 11.31 8.08
N LYS A 89 -18.43 12.56 8.38
CA LYS A 89 -17.88 13.77 7.72
C LYS A 89 -16.90 14.55 8.59
N THR A 90 -16.63 14.11 9.82
CA THR A 90 -15.86 14.89 10.79
C THR A 90 -14.34 14.86 10.57
N GLU A 91 -13.85 14.30 9.47
CA GLU A 91 -12.44 14.35 9.08
C GLU A 91 -12.22 15.10 7.77
N ASN A 92 -11.67 16.32 7.87
CA ASN A 92 -10.74 16.78 6.85
C ASN A 92 -9.42 16.00 7.07
N LYS A 93 -9.02 15.25 6.04
CA LYS A 93 -7.84 14.34 5.90
C LYS A 93 -8.02 12.83 6.13
N CYS A 94 -9.25 12.33 6.05
CA CYS A 94 -9.48 10.92 5.75
C CYS A 94 -10.57 10.83 4.68
N GLN A 95 -10.16 10.66 3.41
CA GLN A 95 -11.09 10.37 2.32
C GLN A 95 -11.82 9.07 2.66
N ARG A 96 -13.13 9.16 2.94
CA ARG A 96 -13.98 8.00 3.15
C ARG A 96 -14.57 7.55 1.82
N ILE A 97 -14.20 6.33 1.48
CA ILE A 97 -14.93 5.42 0.60
C ILE A 97 -16.25 5.10 1.31
N LEU A 98 -17.31 5.80 0.91
CA LEU A 98 -18.63 5.17 0.83
C LEU A 98 -18.68 4.46 -0.54
N PRO A 99 -19.46 3.37 -0.73
CA PRO A 99 -19.67 2.84 -2.07
C PRO A 99 -20.44 3.88 -2.87
N SER A 100 -19.69 4.75 -3.53
CA SER A 100 -20.18 5.54 -4.64
C SER A 100 -20.29 4.58 -5.83
N ASP A 101 -21.23 4.83 -6.73
CA ASP A 101 -21.34 4.16 -8.04
C ASP A 101 -20.08 4.31 -8.92
N ARG A 102 -19.02 4.94 -8.41
CA ARG A 102 -17.67 4.87 -8.94
C ARG A 102 -16.87 3.88 -8.09
N MET A 103 -16.46 2.78 -8.70
CA MET A 103 -15.34 1.96 -8.22
C MET A 103 -14.11 2.87 -8.11
N GLU A 104 -13.89 3.48 -6.95
CA GLU A 104 -12.57 4.07 -6.65
C GLU A 104 -11.62 2.89 -6.45
N GLU A 105 -10.88 2.54 -7.50
CA GLU A 105 -9.79 1.58 -7.43
C GLU A 105 -8.82 2.02 -6.32
N HIS A 106 -8.83 1.34 -5.18
CA HIS A 106 -7.88 1.59 -4.11
C HIS A 106 -6.55 0.94 -4.54
N GLU A 107 -5.73 1.69 -5.28
CA GLU A 107 -4.42 1.21 -5.72
C GLU A 107 -3.46 1.14 -4.54
N ASN A 108 -2.92 -0.05 -4.26
CA ASN A 108 -1.85 -0.20 -3.29
C ASN A 108 -0.57 0.50 -3.79
N TYR A 109 0.28 0.94 -2.85
CA TYR A 109 1.62 1.45 -3.17
C TYR A 109 2.38 0.41 -4.03
N PHE A 110 3.26 0.84 -4.95
CA PHE A 110 3.88 -0.01 -5.98
C PHE A 110 2.96 -0.61 -7.07
N ALA A 111 1.63 -0.57 -6.92
CA ALA A 111 0.71 -1.14 -7.90
C ALA A 111 0.29 -0.15 -9.00
N ARG A 112 0.47 1.15 -8.77
CA ARG A 112 0.03 2.20 -9.69
C ARG A 112 0.70 2.09 -11.07
N GLU A 113 -0.10 1.85 -12.09
CA GLU A 113 0.41 1.64 -13.45
C GLU A 113 0.45 2.96 -14.25
N VAL A 114 1.66 3.51 -14.38
CA VAL A 114 1.92 4.76 -15.10
C VAL A 114 2.05 4.56 -16.62
N PHE A 115 2.46 3.36 -17.04
CA PHE A 115 2.78 3.08 -18.44
C PHE A 115 1.73 2.20 -19.11
N ASN A 116 1.47 2.46 -20.40
CA ASN A 116 1.09 1.35 -21.28
C ASN A 116 2.38 0.57 -21.56
N ARG A 117 2.42 -0.70 -21.11
CA ARG A 117 3.63 -1.52 -21.19
C ARG A 117 4.05 -1.87 -22.62
N MET A 118 3.15 -1.74 -23.61
CA MET A 118 3.40 -2.00 -25.03
C MET A 118 4.24 -3.26 -25.29
N SER A 119 3.80 -4.41 -24.74
CA SER A 119 4.57 -5.65 -24.81
C SER A 119 4.82 -6.12 -26.25
N GLU A 120 3.93 -5.77 -27.18
CA GLU A 120 4.06 -6.05 -28.61
C GLU A 120 5.28 -5.36 -29.26
N LYS A 121 5.79 -4.28 -28.66
CA LYS A 121 6.98 -3.57 -29.14
C LYS A 121 8.29 -4.15 -28.63
N ARG A 122 8.25 -5.05 -27.65
CA ARG A 122 9.46 -5.62 -27.03
C ARG A 122 10.32 -6.41 -28.00
N SER A 123 9.72 -7.08 -28.98
CA SER A 123 10.45 -7.83 -30.02
C SER A 123 10.93 -6.95 -31.19
N ASP A 124 10.47 -5.70 -31.29
CA ASP A 124 10.84 -4.79 -32.38
C ASP A 124 12.13 -4.04 -32.04
N SER A 125 13.28 -4.67 -32.33
CA SER A 125 14.60 -4.13 -32.00
C SER A 125 14.87 -2.79 -32.69
N LYS A 126 14.39 -2.60 -33.93
CA LYS A 126 14.57 -1.33 -34.67
C LYS A 126 13.80 -0.21 -34.00
N TRP A 127 12.56 -0.46 -33.57
CA TRP A 127 11.77 0.52 -32.84
C TRP A 127 12.40 0.86 -31.49
N LEU A 128 12.88 -0.14 -30.75
CA LEU A 128 13.56 0.08 -29.47
C LEU A 128 14.83 0.92 -29.62
N GLU A 129 15.69 0.62 -30.58
CA GLU A 129 16.92 1.39 -30.86
C GLU A 129 16.61 2.83 -31.30
N ALA A 130 15.59 3.02 -32.14
CA ALA A 130 15.12 4.33 -32.54
C ALA A 130 14.60 5.14 -31.35
N LYS A 131 13.83 4.50 -30.45
CA LYS A 131 13.35 5.14 -29.22
C LYS A 131 14.48 5.45 -28.25
N GLN A 132 15.46 4.58 -28.06
CA GLN A 132 16.62 4.88 -27.20
C GLN A 132 17.40 6.12 -27.66
N SER A 133 17.39 6.42 -28.97
CA SER A 133 18.05 7.61 -29.53
C SER A 133 17.13 8.84 -29.63
N SER A 134 15.85 8.73 -29.26
CA SER A 134 14.88 9.81 -29.37
C SER A 134 15.04 10.81 -28.22
N PRO A 135 15.00 12.14 -28.49
CA PRO A 135 15.16 13.16 -27.46
C PRO A 135 14.04 13.14 -26.40
N ASP A 136 12.86 12.61 -26.75
CA ASP A 136 11.70 12.55 -25.85
C ASP A 136 11.73 11.33 -24.92
N THR A 137 12.69 10.42 -25.08
CA THR A 137 12.79 9.21 -24.27
C THR A 137 13.33 9.51 -22.88
N VAL A 138 12.73 8.84 -21.89
CA VAL A 138 13.12 8.95 -20.49
C VAL A 138 13.83 7.68 -20.04
N PHE A 139 14.97 7.89 -19.38
CA PHE A 139 15.77 6.86 -18.76
C PHE A 139 15.74 7.01 -17.24
N ILE A 140 15.62 5.89 -16.54
CA ILE A 140 15.86 5.79 -15.11
C ILE A 140 17.08 4.92 -14.87
N LEU A 141 17.97 5.39 -14.00
CA LEU A 141 19.27 4.75 -13.81
C LEU A 141 19.34 4.03 -12.46
N PHE A 142 19.93 2.85 -12.50
CA PHE A 142 20.28 2.04 -11.36
C PHE A 142 21.79 1.75 -11.37
N PHE A 143 22.36 1.75 -10.16
CA PHE A 143 23.71 1.28 -9.91
C PHE A 143 23.66 0.18 -8.85
N ASN A 144 24.06 -1.03 -9.23
CA ASN A 144 23.93 -2.22 -8.37
C ASN A 144 22.51 -2.39 -7.80
N LEU A 145 21.48 -2.25 -8.66
CA LEU A 145 20.05 -2.32 -8.32
C LEU A 145 19.53 -1.21 -7.40
N ASN A 146 20.30 -0.14 -7.17
CA ASN A 146 19.86 1.02 -6.39
C ASN A 146 19.47 2.14 -7.35
N PRO A 147 18.24 2.69 -7.28
CA PRO A 147 17.81 3.73 -8.20
C PRO A 147 18.46 5.08 -7.89
N LEU A 148 18.72 5.87 -8.94
CA LEU A 148 19.16 7.24 -8.83
C LEU A 148 17.98 8.15 -8.47
N VAL A 149 18.09 8.82 -7.33
CA VAL A 149 17.08 9.75 -6.81
C VAL A 149 17.71 11.10 -6.54
N SER A 150 16.90 12.16 -6.48
CA SER A 150 17.33 13.48 -6.08
C SER A 150 16.58 13.96 -4.84
N ALA A 151 17.26 14.69 -3.98
CA ALA A 151 16.61 15.35 -2.85
C ALA A 151 15.85 16.60 -3.34
N SER A 152 14.57 16.70 -3.02
CA SER A 152 13.79 17.91 -3.31
C SER A 152 14.20 19.02 -2.35
N VAL A 153 14.76 20.11 -2.89
CA VAL A 153 15.11 21.33 -2.12
C VAL A 153 13.85 22.10 -1.66
N GLU A 154 12.72 21.87 -2.34
CA GLU A 154 11.46 22.56 -2.08
C GLU A 154 10.37 21.57 -1.63
N SER A 155 10.04 21.61 -0.34
CA SER A 155 8.70 21.26 0.14
C SER A 155 8.49 21.79 1.56
N LYS A 156 7.50 22.66 1.76
CA LYS A 156 6.99 23.11 3.08
C LYS A 156 6.21 21.99 3.81
N THR A 157 6.61 20.73 3.62
CA THR A 157 6.04 19.58 4.34
C THR A 157 7.13 18.95 5.19
N ALA A 158 6.74 18.38 6.32
CA ALA A 158 7.64 18.01 7.42
C ALA A 158 8.71 16.94 7.11
N HIS A 159 8.84 16.48 5.85
CA HIS A 159 9.84 15.50 5.42
C HIS A 159 10.39 15.92 4.04
N PRO A 160 11.72 16.07 3.86
CA PRO A 160 12.30 16.29 2.54
C PRO A 160 12.00 15.07 1.66
N GLY A 161 11.20 15.27 0.62
CA GLY A 161 10.82 14.21 -0.32
C GLY A 161 11.98 13.89 -1.27
N ILE A 162 12.18 12.61 -1.56
CA ILE A 162 13.04 12.16 -2.66
C ILE A 162 12.19 12.02 -3.92
N LYS A 163 12.80 12.27 -5.09
CA LYS A 163 12.17 12.07 -6.40
C LYS A 163 13.05 11.22 -7.29
N LEU A 164 12.44 10.46 -8.19
CA LEU A 164 13.17 9.65 -9.15
C LEU A 164 13.87 10.57 -10.17
N CYS A 165 15.18 10.36 -10.38
CA CYS A 165 15.89 11.10 -11.43
C CYS A 165 15.46 10.57 -12.79
N ARG A 166 15.01 11.48 -13.65
CA ARG A 166 14.65 11.22 -15.04
C ARG A 166 15.76 11.79 -15.91
N LEU A 167 16.40 10.93 -16.68
CA LEU A 167 17.45 11.31 -17.60
C LEU A 167 16.88 11.31 -19.02
N ASP A 168 17.24 12.30 -19.81
CA ASP A 168 16.93 12.30 -21.25
C ASP A 168 18.00 11.53 -22.03
N ALA A 169 17.76 11.35 -23.33
CA ALA A 169 18.73 10.69 -24.22
C ALA A 169 20.06 11.45 -24.39
N SER A 170 20.10 12.75 -24.06
CA SER A 170 21.36 13.53 -24.11
C SER A 170 22.25 13.26 -22.90
N SER A 171 21.63 12.94 -21.76
CA SER A 171 22.30 12.62 -20.49
C SER A 171 22.85 11.18 -20.46
N VAL A 172 22.30 10.28 -21.27
CA VAL A 172 22.69 8.87 -21.37
C VAL A 172 23.38 8.64 -22.72
N ASN A 173 24.71 8.59 -22.72
CA ASN A 173 25.45 8.40 -23.96
C ASN A 173 25.31 6.96 -24.52
N LYS A 174 25.58 6.79 -25.82
CA LYS A 174 25.56 5.47 -26.49
C LYS A 174 26.56 4.49 -25.89
N GLU A 175 27.67 5.00 -25.37
CA GLU A 175 28.69 4.18 -24.71
C GLU A 175 28.12 3.47 -23.47
N LEU A 176 27.38 4.18 -22.62
CA LEU A 176 26.75 3.60 -21.43
C LEU A 176 25.72 2.52 -21.79
N LEU A 177 24.93 2.75 -22.85
CA LEU A 177 23.94 1.79 -23.35
C LEU A 177 24.58 0.51 -23.88
N GLN A 178 25.79 0.60 -24.45
CA GLN A 178 26.51 -0.52 -25.07
C GLN A 178 27.60 -1.11 -24.16
N LYS A 179 27.85 -0.51 -22.99
CA LYS A 179 28.88 -0.94 -22.05
C LYS A 179 28.59 -2.35 -21.53
N SER A 180 29.62 -3.18 -21.49
CA SER A 180 29.55 -4.50 -20.86
C SER A 180 29.16 -4.35 -19.39
N GLY A 181 28.20 -5.14 -18.91
CA GLY A 181 27.64 -4.99 -17.55
C GLY A 181 26.50 -3.97 -17.44
N THR A 182 26.14 -3.26 -18.52
CA THR A 182 24.89 -2.50 -18.56
C THR A 182 23.73 -3.38 -19.00
N THR A 183 22.64 -3.36 -18.25
CA THR A 183 21.37 -3.99 -18.61
C THR A 183 20.33 -2.92 -18.89
N VAL A 184 19.74 -2.93 -20.10
CA VAL A 184 18.71 -1.99 -20.52
C VAL A 184 17.37 -2.72 -20.66
N ILE A 185 16.32 -2.19 -20.03
CA ILE A 185 14.97 -2.74 -20.11
C ILE A 185 13.96 -1.67 -20.54
N PHE A 186 13.01 -2.04 -21.38
CA PHE A 186 11.93 -1.17 -21.84
C PHE A 186 10.73 -1.27 -20.91
N LEU A 187 10.36 -0.17 -20.24
CA LEU A 187 9.29 -0.16 -19.24
C LEU A 187 7.90 -0.01 -19.89
N GLY A 188 7.82 0.74 -21.00
CA GLY A 188 6.58 1.07 -21.68
C GLY A 188 6.58 2.50 -22.19
N VAL A 189 5.40 3.00 -22.52
CA VAL A 189 5.16 4.40 -22.88
C VAL A 189 4.20 5.06 -21.90
N GLU A 190 4.36 6.35 -21.66
CA GLU A 190 3.48 7.08 -20.74
C GLU A 190 2.02 7.07 -21.21
N LYS A 191 1.07 6.75 -20.31
CA LYS A 191 -0.36 6.81 -20.62
C LYS A 191 -0.76 8.27 -20.88
N GLN A 192 -1.35 8.56 -22.03
CA GLN A 192 -1.91 9.89 -22.29
C GLN A 192 -3.06 10.16 -21.29
N ARG A 193 -2.99 11.26 -20.54
CA ARG A 193 -4.07 11.64 -19.62
C ARG A 193 -5.30 12.05 -20.44
N SER A 194 -6.42 11.35 -20.25
CA SER A 194 -7.73 11.71 -20.82
C SER A 194 -8.33 13.01 -20.27
N SER A 195 -7.60 13.76 -19.43
CA SER A 195 -8.12 14.92 -18.70
C SER A 195 -7.95 16.27 -19.42
N SER A 196 -7.36 16.31 -20.61
CA SER A 196 -7.39 17.52 -21.44
C SER A 196 -8.61 17.45 -22.35
N SER A 197 -9.54 18.39 -22.21
CA SER A 197 -10.64 18.69 -23.14
C SER A 197 -10.13 19.22 -24.50
N SER A 198 -8.92 18.85 -24.88
CA SER A 198 -8.25 19.18 -26.13
C SER A 198 -8.15 17.87 -26.90
N PRO A 199 -8.53 17.83 -28.19
CA PRO A 199 -8.22 16.67 -29.02
C PRO A 199 -6.71 16.39 -28.93
N PRO A 200 -6.30 15.10 -28.89
CA PRO A 200 -4.89 14.75 -28.97
C PRO A 200 -4.31 15.48 -30.18
N LYS A 201 -3.24 16.26 -29.97
CA LYS A 201 -2.50 16.84 -31.10
C LYS A 201 -2.01 15.68 -31.96
N GLU A 202 -2.56 15.54 -33.16
CA GLU A 202 -2.07 14.58 -34.16
C GLU A 202 -0.56 14.78 -34.32
N GLY A 203 0.22 13.73 -34.07
CA GLY A 203 1.66 13.71 -34.36
C GLY A 203 2.62 13.54 -33.18
N ASN A 204 2.21 13.66 -31.91
CA ASN A 204 3.11 13.35 -30.79
C ASN A 204 3.05 11.86 -30.43
N GLU A 205 4.07 11.11 -30.85
CA GLU A 205 4.29 9.75 -30.36
C GLU A 205 4.44 9.74 -28.82
N PRO A 206 3.90 8.74 -28.12
CA PRO A 206 3.99 8.69 -26.66
C PRO A 206 5.45 8.47 -26.21
N THR A 207 5.82 9.15 -25.13
CA THR A 207 7.16 9.10 -24.53
C THR A 207 7.49 7.69 -24.04
N ALA A 208 8.58 7.12 -24.57
CA ALA A 208 9.09 5.81 -24.16
C ALA A 208 9.96 5.92 -22.90
N TRP A 209 9.87 4.90 -22.04
CA TRP A 209 10.62 4.81 -20.81
C TRP A 209 11.48 3.55 -20.77
N PHE A 210 12.73 3.70 -20.34
CA PHE A 210 13.68 2.61 -20.15
C PHE A 210 14.32 2.68 -18.76
N ALA A 211 14.70 1.53 -18.21
CA ALA A 211 15.57 1.46 -17.05
C ALA A 211 16.92 0.87 -17.42
N LEU A 212 17.99 1.43 -16.86
CA LEU A 212 19.35 0.95 -17.00
C LEU A 212 19.87 0.50 -15.64
N ASN A 213 20.49 -0.68 -15.56
CA ASN A 213 21.34 -1.05 -14.43
C ASN A 213 22.78 -1.17 -14.89
N THR A 214 23.71 -0.68 -14.08
CA THR A 214 25.15 -0.77 -14.30
C THR A 214 25.83 -1.40 -13.10
N ASP A 215 26.84 -2.24 -13.37
CA ASP A 215 27.67 -2.88 -12.35
C ASP A 215 28.85 -1.97 -11.94
N ASP A 216 29.38 -1.22 -12.90
CA ASP A 216 30.39 -0.18 -12.70
C ASP A 216 29.76 1.16 -12.33
N ASN A 217 30.49 2.01 -11.61
CA ASN A 217 30.01 3.34 -11.25
C ASN A 217 29.69 4.15 -12.52
N PRO A 218 28.42 4.52 -12.77
CA PRO A 218 28.05 5.17 -14.01
C PRO A 218 28.33 6.68 -13.99
N MET A 219 28.75 7.24 -12.85
CA MET A 219 28.97 8.68 -12.66
C MET A 219 30.03 9.27 -13.61
N ASP A 220 31.01 8.47 -14.02
CA ASP A 220 32.05 8.90 -14.96
C ASP A 220 31.50 9.11 -16.39
N HIS A 221 30.33 8.55 -16.69
CA HIS A 221 29.69 8.58 -18.01
C HIS A 221 28.40 9.41 -18.04
N LEU A 222 28.04 10.07 -16.94
CA LEU A 222 26.79 10.84 -16.82
C LEU A 222 27.05 12.33 -16.68
N GLN A 223 26.38 13.12 -17.51
CA GLN A 223 26.22 14.54 -17.27
C GLN A 223 24.99 14.76 -16.39
N LEU A 224 25.16 14.65 -15.07
CA LEU A 224 24.05 14.91 -14.15
C LEU A 224 23.76 16.41 -14.09
N THR A 225 22.54 16.77 -14.43
CA THR A 225 22.03 18.15 -14.36
C THR A 225 21.74 18.60 -12.92
N ASN A 226 21.59 17.66 -11.97
CA ASN A 226 21.23 17.96 -10.59
C ASN A 226 22.32 17.51 -9.59
N PRO A 227 22.98 18.44 -8.87
CA PRO A 227 24.06 18.13 -7.92
C PRO A 227 23.58 17.38 -6.67
N ASN A 228 22.28 17.34 -6.40
CA ASN A 228 21.70 16.64 -5.24
C ASN A 228 21.21 15.21 -5.58
N SER A 229 21.74 14.61 -6.63
CA SER A 229 21.42 13.25 -7.07
C SER A 229 22.29 12.21 -6.34
N PHE A 230 21.70 11.12 -5.88
CA PHE A 230 22.40 10.01 -5.23
C PHE A 230 21.67 8.69 -5.46
N PHE A 231 22.39 7.57 -5.36
CA PHE A 231 21.79 6.23 -5.42
C PHE A 231 21.19 5.84 -4.07
N LEU A 232 19.92 5.46 -4.07
CA LEU A 232 19.18 5.17 -2.84
C LEU A 232 19.60 3.83 -2.21
N LYS A 233 20.37 3.89 -1.12
CA LYS A 233 20.93 2.73 -0.40
C LYS A 233 20.66 2.82 1.12
N PRO A 234 20.14 1.77 1.78
CA PRO A 234 19.51 0.58 1.19
C PRO A 234 18.17 0.92 0.50
N PRO A 235 17.70 0.10 -0.47
CA PRO A 235 16.42 0.34 -1.15
C PRO A 235 15.24 0.40 -0.18
N MET A 236 15.15 -0.50 0.81
CA MET A 236 14.13 -0.46 1.85
C MET A 236 14.70 0.09 3.16
N PRO A 237 14.00 1.00 3.86
CA PRO A 237 12.67 1.55 3.56
C PRO A 237 12.69 2.77 2.62
N GLY A 238 13.84 3.10 2.01
CA GLY A 238 14.02 4.29 1.16
C GLY A 238 12.96 4.44 0.06
N LEU A 239 12.62 3.37 -0.64
CA LEU A 239 11.65 3.35 -1.74
C LEU A 239 10.26 3.82 -1.30
N LEU A 240 9.88 3.61 -0.02
CA LEU A 240 8.59 4.04 0.52
C LEU A 240 8.46 5.57 0.65
N LYS A 241 9.55 6.31 0.41
CA LYS A 241 9.58 7.77 0.40
C LYS A 241 9.27 8.38 -0.98
N LEU A 242 9.19 7.56 -2.04
CA LEU A 242 8.81 8.00 -3.38
C LEU A 242 7.30 8.27 -3.47
N SER A 243 6.87 8.97 -4.51
CA SER A 243 5.43 9.04 -4.83
C SER A 243 4.91 7.67 -5.29
N GLU A 244 3.60 7.43 -5.16
CA GLU A 244 2.96 6.17 -5.61
C GLU A 244 3.22 5.85 -7.09
N ALA A 245 3.20 6.88 -7.94
CA ALA A 245 3.48 6.73 -9.37
C ALA A 245 4.93 6.31 -9.63
N GLU A 246 5.91 6.96 -8.98
CA GLU A 246 7.32 6.59 -9.10
C GLU A 246 7.60 5.22 -8.49
N ALA A 247 6.93 4.89 -7.39
CA ALA A 247 7.02 3.57 -6.78
C ALA A 247 6.59 2.49 -7.77
N GLY A 248 5.45 2.64 -8.44
CA GLY A 248 5.00 1.68 -9.46
C GLY A 248 6.01 1.46 -10.60
N ILE A 249 6.62 2.55 -11.09
CA ILE A 249 7.72 2.50 -12.08
C ILE A 249 8.89 1.68 -11.54
N ILE A 250 9.33 1.97 -10.32
CA ILE A 250 10.45 1.29 -9.67
C ILE A 250 10.14 -0.18 -9.40
N ALA A 251 8.90 -0.54 -9.08
CA ALA A 251 8.52 -1.92 -8.82
C ALA A 251 8.74 -2.80 -10.06
N GLN A 252 8.30 -2.33 -11.23
CA GLN A 252 8.55 -3.01 -12.49
C GLN A 252 10.05 -3.07 -12.80
N ALA A 253 10.74 -1.92 -12.75
CA ALA A 253 12.14 -1.84 -13.13
C ALA A 253 13.04 -2.71 -12.24
N SER A 254 12.92 -2.56 -10.92
CA SER A 254 13.75 -3.28 -9.96
C SER A 254 13.55 -4.79 -10.04
N SER A 255 12.31 -5.26 -10.24
CA SER A 255 12.03 -6.70 -10.33
C SER A 255 12.71 -7.34 -11.54
N VAL A 256 12.63 -6.69 -12.71
CA VAL A 256 13.25 -7.22 -13.94
C VAL A 256 14.78 -7.09 -13.91
N LEU A 257 15.31 -5.97 -13.39
CA LEU A 257 16.76 -5.79 -13.24
C LEU A 257 17.34 -6.78 -12.21
N ALA A 258 16.64 -7.02 -11.09
CA ALA A 258 17.04 -8.02 -10.10
C ALA A 258 17.01 -9.44 -10.68
N TRP A 259 16.06 -9.75 -11.55
CA TRP A 259 16.05 -11.01 -12.30
C TRP A 259 17.30 -11.14 -13.17
N HIS A 260 17.65 -10.13 -13.97
CA HIS A 260 18.87 -10.17 -14.77
C HIS A 260 20.14 -10.36 -13.94
N ASN A 261 20.24 -9.72 -12.77
CA ASN A 261 21.38 -9.86 -11.87
C ASN A 261 21.57 -11.31 -11.34
N ARG A 262 20.48 -12.07 -11.17
CA ARG A 262 20.53 -13.44 -10.58
C ARG A 262 20.40 -14.57 -11.61
N TYR A 263 19.89 -14.30 -12.81
CA TYR A 263 19.55 -15.31 -13.82
C TYR A 263 20.40 -15.17 -15.10
N SER A 264 21.70 -14.92 -14.95
CA SER A 264 22.62 -14.80 -16.10
C SER A 264 22.89 -16.13 -16.81
N PHE A 265 22.67 -17.27 -16.15
CA PHE A 265 22.88 -18.61 -16.70
C PHE A 265 21.55 -19.35 -16.91
N CYS A 266 21.51 -20.24 -17.90
CA CYS A 266 20.34 -21.03 -18.25
C CYS A 266 20.08 -22.08 -17.16
N PRO A 267 18.91 -22.08 -16.50
CA PRO A 267 18.59 -23.07 -15.48
C PRO A 267 18.54 -24.52 -16.00
N THR A 268 18.33 -24.72 -17.31
CA THR A 268 18.20 -26.05 -17.92
C THR A 268 19.54 -26.72 -18.22
N CYS A 269 20.60 -25.95 -18.52
CA CYS A 269 21.88 -26.52 -18.98
C CYS A 269 23.14 -25.80 -18.45
N GLY A 270 23.01 -24.73 -17.68
CA GLY A 270 24.14 -23.98 -17.11
C GLY A 270 24.88 -23.07 -18.09
N SER A 271 24.54 -23.06 -19.39
CA SER A 271 25.16 -22.16 -20.36
C SER A 271 24.77 -20.70 -20.13
N ASN A 272 25.61 -19.76 -20.59
CA ASN A 272 25.29 -18.33 -20.52
C ASN A 272 24.05 -17.96 -21.37
N THR A 273 23.38 -16.86 -21.04
CA THR A 273 22.15 -16.42 -21.70
C THR A 273 22.27 -14.99 -22.21
N ASN A 274 21.57 -14.68 -23.30
CA ASN A 274 21.45 -13.34 -23.87
C ASN A 274 20.14 -12.67 -23.45
N VAL A 275 20.15 -11.35 -23.26
CA VAL A 275 18.92 -10.57 -23.03
C VAL A 275 18.24 -10.26 -24.36
N GLU A 276 16.93 -10.47 -24.42
CA GLU A 276 16.08 -10.25 -25.60
C GLU A 276 14.75 -9.60 -25.20
N GLU A 277 13.92 -9.27 -26.20
CA GLU A 277 12.56 -8.74 -26.02
C GLU A 277 12.49 -7.53 -25.06
N GLY A 278 13.31 -6.51 -25.32
CA GLY A 278 13.35 -5.29 -24.51
C GLY A 278 13.67 -5.52 -23.03
N GLY A 279 14.39 -6.60 -22.69
CA GLY A 279 14.72 -6.97 -21.31
C GLY A 279 13.76 -7.98 -20.68
N TYR A 280 12.71 -8.41 -21.36
CA TYR A 280 11.71 -9.32 -20.80
C TYR A 280 11.94 -10.79 -21.14
N LYS A 281 13.07 -11.10 -21.77
CA LYS A 281 13.44 -12.48 -22.09
C LYS A 281 14.93 -12.71 -21.96
N ARG A 282 15.30 -13.91 -21.56
CA ARG A 282 16.66 -14.43 -21.64
C ARG A 282 16.68 -15.70 -22.46
N THR A 283 17.56 -15.75 -23.44
CA THR A 283 17.66 -16.87 -24.39
C THR A 283 19.03 -17.55 -24.24
N CYS A 284 19.03 -18.87 -24.08
CA CYS A 284 20.24 -19.67 -23.89
C CYS A 284 21.14 -19.64 -25.14
N PHE A 285 22.46 -19.50 -24.98
CA PHE A 285 23.40 -19.59 -26.10
C PHE A 285 23.53 -21.00 -26.70
N ASN A 286 23.33 -22.04 -25.89
CA ASN A 286 23.33 -23.41 -26.41
C ASN A 286 22.07 -23.63 -27.27
N LYS A 287 22.28 -23.76 -28.59
CA LYS A 287 21.22 -23.91 -29.60
C LYS A 287 20.41 -25.21 -29.41
N ASP A 288 21.02 -26.24 -28.87
CA ASP A 288 20.41 -27.56 -28.64
C ASP A 288 19.74 -27.67 -27.26
N CYS A 289 19.77 -26.61 -26.46
CA CYS A 289 19.14 -26.60 -25.15
C CYS A 289 17.62 -26.74 -25.25
N ARG A 290 17.03 -27.62 -24.42
CA ARG A 290 15.57 -27.82 -24.31
C ARG A 290 14.81 -26.51 -24.05
N SER A 291 15.41 -25.55 -23.35
CA SER A 291 14.79 -24.23 -23.11
C SER A 291 14.54 -23.42 -24.39
N ARG A 292 15.15 -23.80 -25.52
CA ARG A 292 14.94 -23.18 -26.84
C ARG A 292 13.88 -23.90 -27.67
N GLN A 293 13.35 -25.02 -27.19
CA GLN A 293 12.35 -25.83 -27.88
C GLN A 293 10.98 -25.59 -27.25
N GLY A 294 10.19 -24.68 -27.83
CA GLY A 294 8.89 -24.27 -27.28
C GLY A 294 9.02 -23.12 -26.27
N ILE A 295 7.98 -22.95 -25.44
CA ILE A 295 7.87 -21.85 -24.47
C ILE A 295 8.13 -22.39 -23.07
N HIS A 296 9.15 -21.85 -22.39
CA HIS A 296 9.56 -22.27 -21.05
C HIS A 296 9.68 -21.06 -20.12
N ASN A 297 9.23 -21.21 -18.88
CA ASN A 297 9.31 -20.16 -17.86
C ASN A 297 10.76 -19.72 -17.55
N THR A 298 11.74 -20.58 -17.79
CA THR A 298 13.18 -20.30 -17.59
C THR A 298 13.68 -19.11 -18.38
N CYS A 299 12.95 -18.70 -19.42
CA CYS A 299 13.31 -17.60 -20.30
C CYS A 299 12.71 -16.26 -19.86
N TYR A 300 11.80 -16.22 -18.88
CA TYR A 300 11.00 -15.04 -18.55
C TYR A 300 11.22 -14.55 -17.10
N PRO A 301 10.96 -13.26 -16.80
CA PRO A 301 11.04 -12.72 -15.45
C PRO A 301 10.16 -13.50 -14.47
N ARG A 302 10.71 -13.73 -13.27
CA ARG A 302 10.02 -14.42 -12.18
C ARG A 302 9.12 -13.45 -11.41
N VAL A 303 7.94 -13.93 -11.01
CA VAL A 303 7.07 -13.27 -10.03
C VAL A 303 6.70 -14.32 -8.98
N ASP A 304 7.00 -14.04 -7.72
CA ASP A 304 6.78 -14.96 -6.61
C ASP A 304 5.47 -14.58 -5.88
N PRO A 305 4.39 -15.37 -6.00
CA PRO A 305 3.15 -15.09 -5.29
C PRO A 305 3.31 -15.34 -3.78
N VAL A 306 2.93 -14.34 -2.98
CA VAL A 306 3.02 -14.37 -1.52
C VAL A 306 1.67 -13.98 -0.95
N VAL A 307 1.04 -14.85 -0.16
CA VAL A 307 -0.16 -14.47 0.58
C VAL A 307 0.22 -13.65 1.79
N ILE A 308 -0.57 -12.63 2.10
CA ILE A 308 -0.47 -11.86 3.33
C ILE A 308 -1.88 -11.66 3.89
N MET A 309 -2.11 -12.16 5.10
CA MET A 309 -3.46 -12.31 5.63
C MET A 309 -3.63 -11.60 6.96
N LEU A 310 -4.72 -10.84 7.07
CA LEU A 310 -5.21 -10.41 8.36
C LEU A 310 -6.26 -11.41 8.85
N VAL A 311 -5.90 -12.16 9.89
CA VAL A 311 -6.78 -13.17 10.48
C VAL A 311 -7.64 -12.50 11.55
N ILE A 312 -8.96 -12.58 11.38
CA ILE A 312 -9.97 -12.02 12.26
C ILE A 312 -10.38 -13.11 13.26
N HIS A 313 -10.38 -12.76 14.53
CA HIS A 313 -10.81 -13.64 15.62
C HIS A 313 -12.32 -13.99 15.48
N PRO A 314 -12.80 -15.16 15.95
CA PRO A 314 -14.21 -15.54 15.83
C PRO A 314 -15.20 -14.54 16.44
N ASP A 315 -14.78 -13.74 17.43
CA ASP A 315 -15.59 -12.67 18.04
C ASP A 315 -15.73 -11.41 17.17
N GLY A 316 -15.05 -11.37 16.01
CA GLY A 316 -15.07 -10.24 15.08
C GLY A 316 -14.35 -8.98 15.57
N ASN A 317 -13.75 -8.99 16.77
CA ASN A 317 -13.27 -7.79 17.48
C ASN A 317 -11.76 -7.78 17.74
N GLN A 318 -11.07 -8.84 17.36
CA GLN A 318 -9.62 -8.96 17.45
C GLN A 318 -9.04 -9.43 16.13
N CYS A 319 -7.77 -9.14 15.90
CA CYS A 319 -7.01 -9.67 14.78
C CYS A 319 -5.68 -10.27 15.23
N LEU A 320 -5.22 -11.28 14.51
CA LEU A 320 -3.92 -11.91 14.75
C LEU A 320 -2.83 -11.11 14.04
N LEU A 321 -1.79 -10.75 14.77
CA LEU A 321 -0.57 -10.20 14.20
C LEU A 321 0.64 -10.95 14.76
N GLY A 322 1.67 -11.11 13.93
CA GLY A 322 2.92 -11.75 14.27
C GLY A 322 4.13 -10.82 14.10
N ARG A 323 5.27 -11.22 14.63
CA ARG A 323 6.56 -10.56 14.39
C ARG A 323 7.68 -11.56 14.18
N LYS A 324 8.62 -11.23 13.28
CA LYS A 324 9.86 -11.99 13.06
C LYS A 324 10.99 -11.39 13.90
N LYS A 325 11.99 -12.19 14.28
CA LYS A 325 13.17 -11.75 15.07
C LYS A 325 13.93 -10.59 14.39
N THR A 326 13.90 -10.53 13.06
CA THR A 326 14.54 -9.48 12.26
C THR A 326 13.79 -8.15 12.24
N PHE A 327 12.54 -8.12 12.70
CA PHE A 327 11.74 -6.89 12.72
C PHE A 327 12.20 -5.95 13.84
N PRO A 328 12.09 -4.62 13.64
CA PRO A 328 12.27 -3.66 14.72
C PRO A 328 11.48 -4.06 15.97
N ALA A 329 12.07 -3.80 17.14
CA ALA A 329 11.46 -4.16 18.41
C ALA A 329 10.04 -3.57 18.54
N GLY A 330 9.09 -4.42 18.91
CA GLY A 330 7.69 -4.04 19.06
C GLY A 330 6.90 -3.88 17.74
N MET A 331 7.50 -4.10 16.57
CA MET A 331 6.74 -4.09 15.30
C MET A 331 6.04 -5.44 15.08
N PHE A 332 4.73 -5.40 14.86
CA PHE A 332 3.88 -6.54 14.50
C PHE A 332 3.24 -6.30 13.13
N SER A 333 3.02 -7.36 12.36
CA SER A 333 2.45 -7.32 11.02
C SER A 333 1.50 -8.50 10.81
N CYS A 334 0.72 -8.45 9.73
CA CYS A 334 0.05 -9.63 9.19
C CYS A 334 1.06 -10.76 8.94
N LEU A 335 0.61 -12.01 9.11
CA LEU A 335 1.34 -13.20 8.70
C LEU A 335 1.41 -13.27 7.17
N ALA A 336 2.47 -13.86 6.64
CA ALA A 336 2.68 -13.94 5.20
C ALA A 336 3.67 -15.02 4.81
N GLY A 337 3.40 -15.70 3.70
CA GLY A 337 4.28 -16.71 3.13
C GLY A 337 4.02 -17.01 1.66
N PHE A 338 4.90 -17.80 1.07
CA PHE A 338 4.86 -18.10 -0.36
C PHE A 338 3.77 -19.11 -0.68
N ILE A 339 3.11 -18.94 -1.83
CA ILE A 339 2.21 -19.98 -2.35
C ILE A 339 3.05 -21.14 -2.90
N GLU A 340 2.71 -22.37 -2.52
CA GLU A 340 3.39 -23.57 -3.00
C GLU A 340 2.84 -24.08 -4.36
N PRO A 341 3.62 -24.87 -5.11
CA PRO A 341 3.15 -25.45 -6.37
C PRO A 341 1.89 -26.30 -6.19
N GLY A 342 0.83 -25.95 -6.93
CA GLY A 342 -0.46 -26.66 -6.88
C GLY A 342 -1.42 -26.14 -5.81
N GLU A 343 -1.03 -25.12 -5.06
CA GLU A 343 -1.82 -24.54 -3.98
C GLU A 343 -2.70 -23.37 -4.45
N ALA A 344 -3.94 -23.31 -3.97
CA ALA A 344 -4.80 -22.14 -4.16
C ALA A 344 -4.43 -21.01 -3.17
N ILE A 345 -4.85 -19.77 -3.44
CA ILE A 345 -4.60 -18.63 -2.54
C ILE A 345 -5.15 -18.91 -1.14
N GLU A 346 -6.36 -19.46 -1.08
CA GLU A 346 -7.06 -19.75 0.16
C GLU A 346 -6.37 -20.87 0.95
N ASP A 347 -5.79 -21.85 0.26
CA ASP A 347 -5.08 -22.95 0.90
C ASP A 347 -3.75 -22.49 1.48
N ALA A 348 -2.99 -21.66 0.75
CA ALA A 348 -1.78 -21.04 1.25
C ALA A 348 -2.03 -20.18 2.48
N VAL A 349 -3.12 -19.39 2.49
CA VAL A 349 -3.53 -18.60 3.67
C VAL A 349 -3.78 -19.50 4.89
N ARG A 350 -4.45 -20.64 4.70
CA ARG A 350 -4.74 -21.57 5.81
C ARG A 350 -3.47 -22.25 6.31
N ARG A 351 -2.66 -22.80 5.40
CA ARG A 351 -1.40 -23.48 5.71
C ARG A 351 -0.45 -22.54 6.47
N GLU A 352 -0.13 -21.38 5.89
CA GLU A 352 0.81 -20.42 6.49
C GLU A 352 0.32 -19.92 7.86
N THR A 353 -0.98 -19.71 8.04
CA THR A 353 -1.51 -19.30 9.35
C THR A 353 -1.33 -20.41 10.39
N GLU A 354 -1.64 -21.66 10.03
CA GLU A 354 -1.50 -22.81 10.93
C GLU A 354 -0.03 -23.12 11.24
N GLU A 355 0.87 -23.01 10.25
CA GLU A 355 2.32 -23.21 10.42
C GLU A 355 2.95 -22.16 11.34
N GLU A 356 2.76 -20.86 11.06
CA GLU A 356 3.43 -19.81 11.83
C GLU A 356 2.82 -19.66 13.25
N SER A 357 1.50 -19.86 13.41
CA SER A 357 0.78 -19.49 14.65
C SER A 357 -0.05 -20.59 15.31
N GLY A 358 -0.25 -21.75 14.67
CA GLY A 358 -1.14 -22.81 15.14
C GLY A 358 -2.64 -22.51 15.01
N VAL A 359 -3.01 -21.32 14.53
CA VAL A 359 -4.41 -20.91 14.37
C VAL A 359 -4.99 -21.48 13.09
N LYS A 360 -6.11 -22.18 13.20
CA LYS A 360 -6.87 -22.70 12.06
C LYS A 360 -7.77 -21.63 11.48
N VAL A 361 -7.87 -21.59 10.16
CA VAL A 361 -8.63 -20.58 9.42
C VAL A 361 -9.65 -21.25 8.51
N GLY A 362 -10.86 -20.67 8.44
CA GLY A 362 -11.94 -21.15 7.59
C GLY A 362 -12.11 -20.31 6.33
N PRO A 363 -13.12 -19.41 6.26
CA PRO A 363 -13.30 -18.50 5.13
C PRO A 363 -12.09 -17.60 4.89
N VAL A 364 -11.72 -17.46 3.61
CA VAL A 364 -10.65 -16.57 3.13
C VAL A 364 -11.26 -15.68 2.04
N GLN A 365 -10.99 -14.38 2.11
CA GLN A 365 -11.47 -13.39 1.15
C GLN A 365 -10.30 -12.55 0.63
N TYR A 366 -10.12 -12.54 -0.69
CA TYR A 366 -9.21 -11.62 -1.36
C TYR A 366 -9.66 -10.16 -1.19
N VAL A 367 -8.70 -9.26 -0.92
CA VAL A 367 -8.93 -7.81 -0.79
C VAL A 367 -8.25 -7.05 -1.92
N SER A 368 -6.93 -7.19 -2.04
CA SER A 368 -6.12 -6.40 -2.96
C SER A 368 -4.73 -7.03 -3.14
N CYS A 369 -3.99 -6.64 -4.18
CA CYS A 369 -2.60 -7.05 -4.39
C CYS A 369 -1.63 -5.86 -4.33
N GLN A 370 -0.39 -6.12 -3.96
CA GLN A 370 0.71 -5.15 -3.95
C GLN A 370 1.96 -5.80 -4.54
N PRO A 371 2.50 -5.32 -5.68
CA PRO A 371 3.85 -5.66 -6.09
C PRO A 371 4.85 -5.27 -5.01
N TRP A 372 5.79 -6.15 -4.69
CA TRP A 372 6.82 -5.91 -3.70
C TRP A 372 8.19 -6.25 -4.28
N PRO A 373 8.95 -5.25 -4.75
CA PRO A 373 10.16 -5.47 -5.55
C PRO A 373 11.39 -5.89 -4.72
N MET A 374 11.22 -6.84 -3.79
CA MET A 374 12.27 -7.33 -2.88
C MET A 374 12.44 -8.87 -2.96
N PRO A 375 12.94 -9.42 -4.08
CA PRO A 375 13.19 -8.75 -5.36
C PRO A 375 11.98 -8.74 -6.30
N SER A 376 11.08 -9.72 -6.21
CA SER A 376 10.06 -9.99 -7.26
C SER A 376 8.77 -10.60 -6.71
N SER A 377 8.35 -10.21 -5.52
CA SER A 377 7.15 -10.77 -4.88
C SER A 377 5.87 -10.04 -5.33
N LEU A 378 4.78 -10.78 -5.45
CA LEU A 378 3.43 -10.23 -5.57
C LEU A 378 2.67 -10.55 -4.28
N MET A 379 2.48 -9.54 -3.44
CA MET A 379 1.75 -9.69 -2.18
C MET A 379 0.26 -9.73 -2.47
N ILE A 380 -0.40 -10.82 -2.09
CA ILE A 380 -1.82 -11.08 -2.27
C ILE A 380 -2.48 -10.93 -0.91
N GLY A 381 -3.15 -9.80 -0.71
CA GLY A 381 -3.76 -9.42 0.55
C GLY A 381 -5.12 -10.08 0.76
N CYS A 382 -5.26 -10.81 1.86
CA CYS A 382 -6.48 -11.53 2.22
C CYS A 382 -6.98 -11.14 3.62
N LEU A 383 -8.29 -11.21 3.81
CA LEU A 383 -8.91 -11.37 5.13
C LEU A 383 -9.20 -12.84 5.34
N ALA A 384 -9.04 -13.31 6.57
CA ALA A 384 -9.34 -14.68 6.93
C ALA A 384 -10.08 -14.73 8.28
N VAL A 385 -10.96 -15.70 8.47
CA VAL A 385 -11.67 -15.87 9.75
C VAL A 385 -11.13 -17.10 10.47
N ALA A 386 -10.63 -16.89 11.69
CA ALA A 386 -10.13 -17.97 12.52
C ALA A 386 -11.26 -18.91 12.96
N MET A 387 -10.92 -20.19 13.08
CA MET A 387 -11.76 -21.27 13.62
C MET A 387 -11.24 -21.79 14.96
N SER A 388 -10.00 -21.44 15.34
CA SER A 388 -9.41 -21.69 16.65
C SER A 388 -8.76 -20.41 17.20
N THR A 389 -8.51 -20.38 18.51
CA THR A 389 -7.98 -19.18 19.19
C THR A 389 -6.65 -19.43 19.90
N ASP A 390 -6.32 -20.70 20.16
CA ASP A 390 -5.06 -21.08 20.79
C ASP A 390 -3.90 -20.81 19.84
N ILE A 391 -2.93 -20.03 20.32
CA ILE A 391 -1.73 -19.69 19.57
C ILE A 391 -0.60 -20.62 19.99
N LYS A 392 0.02 -21.27 19.01
CA LYS A 392 1.25 -22.04 19.16
C LYS A 392 2.23 -21.61 18.07
N VAL A 393 3.15 -20.75 18.46
CA VAL A 393 4.14 -20.13 17.57
C VAL A 393 5.19 -21.14 17.12
N ASP A 394 5.51 -21.18 15.81
CA ASP A 394 6.77 -21.78 15.36
C ASP A 394 7.93 -20.78 15.52
N GLU A 395 8.71 -20.98 16.59
CA GLU A 395 9.84 -20.12 16.96
C GLU A 395 11.00 -20.09 15.92
N LYS A 396 10.96 -20.99 14.92
CA LYS A 396 11.88 -20.96 13.78
C LYS A 396 11.54 -19.83 12.82
N GLU A 397 10.27 -19.52 12.65
CA GLU A 397 9.80 -18.57 11.65
C GLU A 397 9.47 -17.20 12.24
N ILE A 398 8.65 -17.19 13.30
CA ILE A 398 8.22 -15.97 13.97
C ILE A 398 8.61 -16.01 15.46
N GLU A 399 8.86 -14.83 16.02
CA GLU A 399 9.23 -14.68 17.43
C GLU A 399 8.01 -14.68 18.34
N GLU A 400 6.90 -14.09 17.88
CA GLU A 400 5.70 -13.91 18.69
C GLU A 400 4.48 -13.70 17.77
N ALA A 401 3.34 -14.28 18.14
CA ALA A 401 2.03 -13.99 17.58
C ALA A 401 1.02 -13.72 18.70
N ARG A 402 0.15 -12.73 18.51
CA ARG A 402 -0.86 -12.34 19.51
C ARG A 402 -2.15 -11.86 18.86
N TRP A 403 -3.25 -12.03 19.59
CA TRP A 403 -4.50 -11.35 19.30
C TRP A 403 -4.44 -9.90 19.77
N PHE A 404 -4.79 -8.96 18.88
CA PHE A 404 -4.88 -7.53 19.15
C PHE A 404 -6.32 -7.07 18.99
N THR A 405 -6.85 -6.43 20.02
CA THR A 405 -8.19 -5.85 19.98
C THR A 405 -8.28 -4.72 18.95
N ARG A 406 -9.47 -4.54 18.36
CA ARG A 406 -9.73 -3.44 17.42
C ARG A 406 -9.33 -2.09 18.00
N GLN A 407 -9.60 -1.83 19.29
CA GLN A 407 -9.22 -0.57 19.93
C GLN A 407 -7.70 -0.38 20.02
N GLN A 408 -6.94 -1.42 20.40
CA GLN A 408 -5.47 -1.34 20.42
C GLN A 408 -4.93 -0.98 19.04
N VAL A 409 -5.44 -1.60 17.98
CA VAL A 409 -5.01 -1.33 16.61
C VAL A 409 -5.39 0.09 16.16
N ILE A 410 -6.60 0.56 16.50
CA ILE A 410 -7.04 1.95 16.25
C ILE A 410 -6.09 2.93 16.94
N ASP A 411 -5.72 2.68 18.19
CA ASP A 411 -4.84 3.56 18.95
C ASP A 411 -3.45 3.65 18.31
N VAL A 412 -2.91 2.54 17.77
CA VAL A 412 -1.64 2.54 17.02
C VAL A 412 -1.73 3.33 15.72
N ILE A 413 -2.81 3.16 14.94
CA ILE A 413 -2.94 3.81 13.62
C ILE A 413 -3.29 5.29 13.73
N VAL A 414 -4.16 5.68 14.67
CA VAL A 414 -4.72 7.04 14.76
C VAL A 414 -3.97 7.92 15.76
N LYS A 415 -3.65 7.40 16.95
CA LYS A 415 -3.28 8.26 18.09
C LYS A 415 -1.77 8.49 18.22
N GLY A 416 -0.91 7.60 17.69
CA GLY A 416 0.56 7.78 17.66
C GLY A 416 1.24 7.96 19.04
N THR A 417 0.50 7.93 20.14
CA THR A 417 0.98 8.08 21.52
C THR A 417 1.46 6.75 22.06
N LYS A 418 2.78 6.65 22.34
CA LYS A 418 3.48 5.52 23.01
C LYS A 418 2.73 4.17 22.92
N PRO A 419 2.58 3.63 21.71
CA PRO A 419 1.76 2.44 21.54
C PRO A 419 2.49 1.20 22.09
N ALA A 420 1.73 0.23 22.60
CA ALA A 420 2.28 -1.04 23.10
C ALA A 420 2.96 -1.88 22.01
N PHE A 421 2.71 -1.57 20.74
CA PHE A 421 3.34 -2.14 19.56
C PHE A 421 3.32 -1.13 18.41
N THR A 422 4.08 -1.38 17.34
CA THR A 422 4.07 -0.57 16.12
C THR A 422 3.64 -1.42 14.93
N MET A 423 3.17 -0.74 13.88
CA MET A 423 2.73 -1.37 12.64
C MET A 423 3.65 -0.98 11.48
N PRO A 424 3.71 -1.79 10.41
CA PRO A 424 4.31 -1.39 9.14
C PRO A 424 3.82 -0.01 8.68
N PRO A 425 4.65 0.71 7.91
CA PRO A 425 4.31 2.02 7.38
C PRO A 425 3.06 1.96 6.50
N ARG A 426 2.35 3.09 6.36
CA ARG A 426 1.08 3.18 5.62
C ARG A 426 1.15 2.67 4.17
N GLN A 427 2.33 2.64 3.56
CA GLN A 427 2.53 2.15 2.20
C GLN A 427 2.43 0.61 2.09
N ALA A 428 2.66 -0.11 3.20
CA ALA A 428 2.65 -1.58 3.20
C ALA A 428 1.22 -2.13 3.17
N ILE A 429 0.99 -3.18 2.41
CA ILE A 429 -0.32 -3.86 2.30
C ILE A 429 -0.82 -4.38 3.65
N ALA A 430 0.08 -4.81 4.56
CA ALA A 430 -0.29 -5.18 5.92
C ALA A 430 -1.02 -4.04 6.65
N HIS A 431 -0.53 -2.81 6.51
CA HIS A 431 -1.18 -1.63 7.09
C HIS A 431 -2.54 -1.37 6.44
N GLN A 432 -2.64 -1.56 5.11
CA GLN A 432 -3.90 -1.37 4.37
C GLN A 432 -4.96 -2.40 4.74
N LEU A 433 -4.60 -3.68 4.91
CA LEU A 433 -5.51 -4.73 5.36
C LEU A 433 -6.07 -4.42 6.75
N VAL A 434 -5.20 -3.99 7.67
CA VAL A 434 -5.61 -3.62 9.03
C VAL A 434 -6.50 -2.38 9.04
N LYS A 435 -6.15 -1.36 8.26
CA LYS A 435 -6.97 -0.16 8.08
C LYS A 435 -8.34 -0.51 7.48
N HIS A 436 -8.38 -1.43 6.52
CA HIS A 436 -9.61 -1.92 5.90
C HIS A 436 -10.50 -2.62 6.94
N TRP A 437 -9.95 -3.53 7.74
CA TRP A 437 -10.68 -4.24 8.80
C TRP A 437 -11.23 -3.31 9.89
N ILE A 438 -10.51 -2.26 10.30
CA ILE A 438 -11.03 -1.26 11.24
C ILE A 438 -12.25 -0.52 10.67
N GLY A 439 -12.32 -0.35 9.35
CA GLY A 439 -13.47 0.25 8.69
C GLY A 439 -14.66 -0.69 8.50
N MET A 440 -14.49 -2.00 8.73
CA MET A 440 -15.58 -2.97 8.66
C MET A 440 -16.46 -2.85 9.92
N SER A 441 -17.78 -2.87 9.73
CA SER A 441 -18.72 -2.89 10.86
C SER A 441 -18.54 -4.18 11.66
N SER A 442 -18.48 -4.06 12.98
CA SER A 442 -18.20 -5.15 13.93
C SER A 442 -19.34 -6.17 14.11
N ASN A 443 -20.17 -6.40 13.09
CA ASN A 443 -21.36 -7.25 13.16
C ASN A 443 -21.15 -8.57 12.40
N LEU A 444 -20.04 -9.26 12.70
CA LEU A 444 -19.94 -10.70 12.39
C LEU A 444 -20.60 -11.49 13.52
#